data_AF-A0A1W1BDY2-F1
#
_entry.id   AF-A0A1W1BDY2-F1
#
_cell.length_a   1.000
_cell.length_b   1.000
_cell.length_c   1.000
_cell.angle_alpha   90.00
_cell.angle_beta   90.00
_cell.angle_gamma   90.00
#
_symmetry.space_group_name_H-M   'P 1'
#
loop_
_entity.id
_entity.type
_entity.pdbx_description
1 polymer ?
#
loop_
_entity_poly.entity_id
_entity_poly.type
_entity_poly.pdbx_seq_one_letter_code
_entity_poly.pdbx_strand_id
1 'polypeptide(L)'
;MAYNNMGNAYYHLEKFDKAIESYQKAIEINPKRRETYTNLFELQLIQNKNFDKKIENRYIELFANQNDTFIQYDMLKILKNIANGDKGDIESWKQKYRGVTLDWGFDELDEWIGAMGDGAKKGRLIEVVEVFKEHQAKERK
;
A
#
# COMPACT_ATOMS: atom_id res chain seq x y z
N MET A 1 -10.70 10.38 13.25
CA MET A 1 -10.32 11.41 12.26
C MET A 1 -9.09 12.20 12.70
N ALA A 2 -9.06 12.75 13.93
CA ALA A 2 -7.92 13.51 14.45
C ALA A 2 -6.55 12.79 14.34
N TYR A 3 -6.46 11.54 14.80
CA TYR A 3 -5.20 10.77 14.75
C TYR A 3 -4.73 10.42 13.32
N ASN A 4 -5.65 10.23 12.37
CA ASN A 4 -5.28 10.01 10.97
C ASN A 4 -4.67 11.28 10.35
N ASN A 5 -5.31 12.43 10.59
CA ASN A 5 -4.79 13.71 10.10
C ASN A 5 -3.45 14.03 10.77
N MET A 6 -3.27 13.64 12.04
CA MET A 6 -1.99 13.74 12.73
C MET A 6 -0.93 12.81 12.12
N GLY A 7 -1.31 11.59 11.71
CA GLY A 7 -0.46 10.70 10.93
C GLY A 7 0.01 11.32 9.63
N ASN A 8 -0.91 11.87 8.83
CA ASN A 8 -0.57 12.59 7.60
C ASN A 8 0.30 13.83 7.88
N ALA A 9 0.02 14.59 8.93
CA ALA A 9 0.82 15.76 9.30
C ALA A 9 2.26 15.36 9.69
N TYR A 10 2.43 14.29 10.46
CA TYR A 10 3.75 13.77 10.78
C TYR A 10 4.46 13.16 9.56
N TYR A 11 3.71 12.55 8.64
CA TYR A 11 4.23 12.06 7.36
C TYR A 11 4.87 13.19 6.55
N HIS A 12 4.13 14.29 6.33
CA HIS A 12 4.65 15.45 5.59
C HIS A 12 5.78 16.20 6.32
N LEU A 13 5.94 15.97 7.63
CA LEU A 13 7.08 16.47 8.40
C LEU A 13 8.25 15.46 8.45
N GLU A 14 8.17 14.37 7.68
CA GLU A 14 9.14 13.26 7.65
C GLU A 14 9.38 12.60 9.03
N LYS A 15 8.44 12.78 9.96
CA LYS A 15 8.47 12.16 11.31
C LYS A 15 7.80 10.80 11.26
N PHE A 16 8.37 9.89 10.47
CA PHE A 16 7.73 8.62 10.11
C PHE A 16 7.35 7.73 11.30
N ASP A 17 8.17 7.67 12.35
CA ASP A 17 7.83 6.90 13.56
C ASP A 17 6.56 7.45 14.25
N LYS A 18 6.43 8.77 14.33
CA LYS A 18 5.25 9.42 14.91
C LYS A 18 4.03 9.27 14.00
N ALA A 19 4.23 9.28 12.68
CA ALA A 19 3.17 9.01 11.73
C ALA A 19 2.61 7.59 11.90
N ILE A 20 3.50 6.59 11.99
CA ILE A 20 3.12 5.20 12.26
C ILE A 20 2.34 5.08 13.58
N GLU A 21 2.86 5.63 14.69
CA GLU A 21 2.17 5.58 15.98
C GLU A 21 0.77 6.23 15.90
N SER A 22 0.66 7.34 15.17
CA SER A 22 -0.61 8.05 14.99
C SER A 22 -1.61 7.24 14.18
N TYR A 23 -1.17 6.58 13.09
CA TYR A 23 -2.02 5.68 12.31
C TYR A 23 -2.46 4.46 13.12
N GLN A 24 -1.56 3.87 13.90
CA GLN A 24 -1.88 2.75 14.78
C GLN A 24 -2.96 3.13 15.81
N LYS A 25 -2.83 4.28 16.48
CA LYS A 25 -3.87 4.81 17.37
C LYS A 25 -5.18 5.09 16.64
N ALA A 26 -5.12 5.63 15.42
CA ALA A 26 -6.32 5.86 14.61
C ALA A 26 -7.06 4.55 14.29
N ILE A 27 -6.33 3.46 13.99
CA ILE A 27 -6.86 2.12 13.76
C ILE A 27 -7.47 1.51 15.03
N GLU A 28 -6.86 1.72 16.19
CA GLU A 28 -7.41 1.26 17.48
C GLU A 28 -8.74 1.95 17.81
N ILE A 29 -8.84 3.25 17.55
CA ILE A 29 -10.05 4.04 17.84
C ILE A 29 -11.16 3.76 16.83
N ASN A 30 -10.83 3.66 15.55
CA ASN A 30 -11.79 3.34 14.50
C ASN A 30 -11.22 2.29 13.54
N PRO A 31 -11.44 0.99 13.81
CA PRO A 31 -10.88 -0.08 13.01
C PRO A 31 -11.53 -0.19 11.63
N LYS A 32 -12.64 0.50 11.35
CA LYS A 32 -13.35 0.44 10.06
C LYS A 32 -12.85 1.46 9.03
N ARG A 33 -11.87 2.30 9.40
CA ARG A 33 -11.34 3.34 8.51
C ARG A 33 -10.23 2.79 7.61
N ARG A 34 -10.62 2.35 6.42
CA ARG A 34 -9.77 1.70 5.41
C ARG A 34 -8.52 2.52 5.06
N GLU A 35 -8.71 3.81 4.84
CA GLU A 35 -7.66 4.73 4.39
C GLU A 35 -6.51 4.83 5.41
N THR A 36 -6.80 4.65 6.71
CA THR A 36 -5.77 4.69 7.75
C THR A 36 -4.86 3.45 7.68
N TYR A 37 -5.38 2.30 7.28
CA TYR A 37 -4.56 1.10 7.09
C TYR A 37 -3.69 1.22 5.85
N THR A 38 -4.25 1.66 4.72
CA THR A 38 -3.48 1.80 3.47
C THR A 38 -2.37 2.83 3.62
N ASN A 39 -2.63 3.98 4.26
CA ASN A 39 -1.59 4.97 4.59
C ASN A 39 -0.48 4.37 5.48
N LEU A 40 -0.85 3.54 6.46
CA LEU A 40 0.13 2.88 7.32
C LEU A 40 0.97 1.85 6.56
N PHE A 41 0.34 1.02 5.73
CA PHE A 41 1.05 0.00 4.96
C PHE A 41 1.96 0.62 3.89
N GLU A 42 1.52 1.65 3.19
CA GLU A 42 2.36 2.40 2.26
C GLU A 42 3.56 3.01 2.98
N LEU A 43 3.33 3.71 4.10
CA LEU A 43 4.40 4.28 4.90
C LEU A 43 5.39 3.20 5.38
N GLN A 44 4.89 2.05 5.82
CA GLN A 44 5.76 0.93 6.22
C GLN A 44 6.54 0.37 5.04
N LEU A 45 5.94 0.29 3.85
CA LEU A 45 6.61 -0.16 2.63
C LEU A 45 7.76 0.78 2.26
N ILE A 46 7.50 2.09 2.15
CA ILE A 46 8.51 3.06 1.71
C ILE A 46 9.65 3.22 2.74
N GLN A 47 9.35 3.03 4.02
CA GLN A 47 10.34 3.00 5.12
C GLN A 47 11.03 1.64 5.26
N ASN A 48 10.79 0.69 4.35
CA ASN A 48 11.31 -0.67 4.37
C ASN A 48 10.98 -1.45 5.66
N LYS A 49 9.95 -1.04 6.40
CA LYS A 49 9.46 -1.72 7.60
C LYS A 49 8.55 -2.89 7.23
N ASN A 50 8.42 -3.86 8.14
CA ASN A 50 7.48 -4.95 7.99
C ASN A 50 6.07 -4.50 8.37
N PHE A 51 5.06 -5.09 7.72
CA PHE A 51 3.69 -4.88 8.14
C PHE A 51 3.47 -5.54 9.51
N ASP A 52 2.81 -4.82 10.40
CA ASP A 52 2.41 -5.36 11.68
C ASP A 52 1.36 -6.45 11.45
N LYS A 53 1.69 -7.71 11.83
CA LYS A 53 0.82 -8.86 11.57
C LYS A 53 -0.56 -8.74 12.20
N LYS A 54 -0.66 -8.09 13.38
CA LYS A 54 -1.95 -7.93 14.07
C LYS A 54 -2.83 -6.93 13.32
N ILE A 55 -2.24 -5.85 12.84
CA ILE A 55 -2.93 -4.85 12.02
C ILE A 55 -3.30 -5.43 10.66
N GLU A 56 -2.39 -6.17 10.03
CA GLU A 56 -2.60 -6.86 8.75
C GLU A 56 -3.76 -7.87 8.86
N ASN A 57 -3.74 -8.75 9.85
CA ASN A 57 -4.82 -9.71 10.07
C ASN A 57 -6.17 -9.01 10.29
N ARG A 58 -6.19 -7.95 11.09
CA ARG A 58 -7.40 -7.15 11.31
C ARG A 58 -7.92 -6.54 10.01
N TYR A 59 -7.04 -6.01 9.16
CA TYR A 59 -7.44 -5.47 7.86
C TYR A 59 -8.07 -6.55 6.97
N ILE A 60 -7.44 -7.73 6.90
CA ILE A 60 -7.94 -8.87 6.14
C ILE A 60 -9.32 -9.30 6.65
N GLU A 61 -9.48 -9.48 7.96
CA GLU A 61 -10.76 -9.87 8.58
C GLU A 61 -11.90 -8.90 8.24
N LEU A 62 -11.61 -7.59 8.18
CA LEU A 62 -12.63 -6.56 7.94
C LEU A 62 -12.93 -6.35 6.45
N PHE A 63 -11.94 -6.52 5.57
CA PHE A 63 -12.02 -6.00 4.20
C PHE A 63 -11.73 -7.03 3.09
N ALA A 64 -11.37 -8.29 3.38
CA ALA A 64 -11.05 -9.28 2.36
C ALA A 64 -12.18 -9.55 1.34
N ASN A 65 -13.44 -9.30 1.72
CA ASN A 65 -14.61 -9.48 0.84
C ASN A 65 -15.00 -8.20 0.08
N GLN A 66 -14.26 -7.11 0.24
CA GLN A 66 -14.51 -5.81 -0.39
C GLN A 66 -13.41 -5.54 -1.41
N ASN A 67 -13.54 -6.09 -2.62
CA ASN A 67 -12.47 -6.03 -3.63
C ASN A 67 -12.06 -4.60 -4.00
N ASP A 68 -13.01 -3.67 -4.07
CA ASP A 68 -12.83 -2.23 -4.26
C ASP A 68 -11.89 -1.61 -3.20
N THR A 69 -11.91 -2.17 -1.99
CA THR A 69 -11.04 -1.78 -0.87
C THR A 69 -9.72 -2.55 -0.87
N PHE A 70 -9.81 -3.86 -1.07
CA PHE A 70 -8.73 -4.79 -0.82
C PHE A 70 -7.64 -4.72 -1.89
N ILE A 71 -8.00 -4.23 -3.08
CA ILE A 71 -7.09 -4.04 -4.22
C ILE A 71 -5.84 -3.23 -3.86
N GLN A 72 -6.00 -2.13 -3.13
CA GLN A 72 -4.89 -1.26 -2.72
C GLN A 72 -3.94 -1.99 -1.77
N TYR A 73 -4.47 -2.74 -0.82
CA TYR A 73 -3.66 -3.53 0.11
C TYR A 73 -2.92 -4.67 -0.59
N ASP A 74 -3.60 -5.43 -1.46
CA ASP A 74 -2.95 -6.52 -2.21
C ASP A 74 -1.84 -5.98 -3.11
N MET A 75 -2.05 -4.81 -3.73
CA MET A 75 -1.03 -4.09 -4.49
C MET A 75 0.21 -3.80 -3.62
N LEU A 76 0.04 -3.15 -2.47
CA LEU A 76 1.13 -2.83 -1.54
C LEU A 76 1.83 -4.11 -1.04
N LYS A 77 1.07 -5.18 -0.79
CA LYS A 77 1.61 -6.46 -0.33
C LYS A 77 2.48 -7.12 -1.40
N ILE A 78 2.06 -7.08 -2.67
CA ILE A 78 2.85 -7.56 -3.80
C ILE A 78 4.16 -6.79 -3.90
N LEU A 79 4.11 -5.45 -3.84
CA LEU A 79 5.32 -4.62 -3.86
C LEU A 79 6.25 -4.94 -2.69
N LYS A 80 5.71 -5.13 -1.49
CA LYS A 80 6.51 -5.53 -0.31
C LYS A 80 7.20 -6.87 -0.52
N ASN A 81 6.50 -7.86 -1.07
CA ASN A 81 7.06 -9.18 -1.35
C ASN A 81 8.19 -9.09 -2.38
N ILE A 82 8.01 -8.30 -3.44
CA ILE A 82 9.06 -8.06 -4.46
C ILE A 82 10.29 -7.39 -3.84
N ALA A 83 10.10 -6.36 -3.01
CA ALA A 83 11.21 -5.73 -2.29
C ALA A 83 11.99 -6.73 -1.42
N ASN A 84 11.29 -7.73 -0.86
CA ASN A 84 11.88 -8.82 -0.09
C ASN A 84 12.51 -9.93 -0.96
N GLY A 85 12.40 -9.87 -2.29
CA GLY A 85 13.02 -10.81 -3.23
C GLY A 85 12.08 -11.82 -3.88
N ASP A 86 10.77 -11.74 -3.61
CA ASP A 86 9.76 -12.50 -4.33
C ASP A 86 9.54 -11.94 -5.76
N LYS A 87 8.85 -12.68 -6.64
CA LYS A 87 8.52 -12.19 -7.98
C LYS A 87 7.22 -11.39 -8.03
N GLY A 88 6.35 -11.52 -7.04
CA GLY A 88 5.01 -10.96 -7.03
C GLY A 88 4.09 -11.65 -8.03
N ASP A 89 2.99 -12.23 -7.54
CA ASP A 89 1.99 -12.89 -8.38
C ASP A 89 1.02 -11.87 -9.00
N ILE A 90 1.50 -11.23 -10.08
CA ILE A 90 0.76 -10.18 -10.77
C ILE A 90 -0.38 -10.73 -11.63
N GLU A 91 -0.28 -11.98 -12.12
CA GLU A 91 -1.32 -12.57 -12.96
C GLU A 91 -2.57 -12.94 -12.15
N SER A 92 -2.40 -13.55 -10.97
CA SER A 92 -3.53 -13.75 -10.05
C SER A 92 -4.16 -12.42 -9.63
N TRP A 93 -3.35 -11.37 -9.40
CA TRP A 93 -3.87 -10.04 -9.07
C TRP A 93 -4.73 -9.47 -10.21
N LYS A 94 -4.24 -9.49 -11.46
CA LYS A 94 -4.99 -9.04 -12.65
C LYS A 94 -6.32 -9.78 -12.80
N GLN A 95 -6.30 -11.11 -12.60
CA GLN A 95 -7.50 -11.92 -12.70
C GLN A 95 -8.51 -11.57 -11.59
N LYS A 96 -8.04 -11.46 -10.35
CA LYS A 96 -8.88 -11.16 -9.17
C LYS A 96 -9.55 -9.81 -9.27
N TYR A 97 -8.85 -8.80 -9.80
CA TYR A 97 -9.30 -7.41 -9.81
C TYR A 97 -9.79 -6.90 -11.16
N ARG A 98 -10.02 -7.80 -12.12
CA ARG A 98 -10.61 -7.42 -13.41
C ARG A 98 -11.95 -6.69 -13.21
N GLY A 99 -12.07 -5.47 -13.77
CA GLY A 99 -13.28 -4.65 -13.63
C GLY A 99 -13.42 -3.95 -12.26
N VAL A 100 -12.40 -4.01 -11.41
CA VAL A 100 -12.38 -3.33 -10.10
C VAL A 100 -11.55 -2.06 -10.22
N THR A 101 -12.15 -0.91 -9.91
CA THR A 101 -11.43 0.37 -9.94
C THR A 101 -10.32 0.39 -8.89
N LEU A 102 -9.11 0.74 -9.35
CA LEU A 102 -8.01 1.17 -8.48
C LEU A 102 -7.99 2.70 -8.49
N ASP A 103 -7.99 3.30 -7.30
CA ASP A 103 -7.71 4.72 -7.13
C ASP A 103 -6.49 4.89 -6.22
N TRP A 104 -5.36 5.22 -6.82
CA TRP A 104 -4.06 5.32 -6.17
C TRP A 104 -3.21 6.44 -6.78
N GLY A 105 -2.55 7.21 -5.92
CA GLY A 105 -1.50 8.15 -6.31
C GLY A 105 -0.16 7.40 -6.32
N PHE A 106 0.47 7.27 -7.48
CA PHE A 106 1.69 6.48 -7.61
C PHE A 106 2.98 7.25 -7.30
N ASP A 107 2.90 8.56 -7.10
CA ASP A 107 4.07 9.44 -6.98
C ASP A 107 5.03 8.98 -5.87
N GLU A 108 4.51 8.68 -4.68
CA GLU A 108 5.31 8.21 -3.53
C GLU A 108 5.97 6.85 -3.79
N LEU A 109 5.28 5.95 -4.51
CA LEU A 109 5.83 4.66 -4.90
C LEU A 109 6.94 4.81 -5.95
N ASP A 110 6.74 5.70 -6.91
CA ASP A 110 7.72 6.01 -7.95
C ASP A 110 8.98 6.64 -7.34
N GLU A 111 8.83 7.57 -6.38
CA GLU A 111 9.94 8.15 -5.61
C GLU A 111 10.69 7.09 -4.81
N TRP A 112 9.97 6.24 -4.07
CA TRP A 112 10.57 5.14 -3.29
C TRP A 112 11.37 4.18 -4.17
N ILE A 113 10.82 3.78 -5.33
CA ILE A 113 11.51 2.91 -6.29
C ILE A 113 12.71 3.63 -6.91
N GLY A 114 12.58 4.91 -7.24
CA GLY A 114 13.65 5.74 -7.80
C GLY A 114 14.86 5.84 -6.87
N ALA A 115 14.63 5.94 -5.56
CA ALA A 115 15.67 5.97 -4.54
C ALA A 115 16.41 4.63 -4.34
N MET A 116 15.91 3.52 -4.89
CA MET A 116 16.61 2.23 -4.81
C MET A 116 17.83 2.19 -5.72
N GLY A 117 18.87 1.47 -5.25
CA GLY A 117 20.00 1.08 -6.11
C GLY A 117 19.53 0.21 -7.27
N ASP A 118 20.22 0.31 -8.41
CA ASP A 118 19.87 -0.44 -9.61
C ASP A 118 20.02 -1.95 -9.39
N GLY A 119 19.06 -2.71 -9.92
CA GLY A 119 19.07 -4.16 -9.79
C GLY A 119 17.74 -4.81 -10.14
N ALA A 120 17.72 -6.15 -10.10
CA ALA A 120 16.57 -6.95 -10.50
C ALA A 120 15.30 -6.61 -9.71
N LYS A 121 15.42 -6.31 -8.41
CA LYS A 121 14.28 -5.92 -7.56
C LYS A 121 13.64 -4.61 -8.02
N LYS A 122 14.46 -3.58 -8.25
CA LYS A 122 14.00 -2.27 -8.76
C LYS A 122 13.32 -2.43 -10.12
N GLY A 123 13.95 -3.17 -11.05
CA GLY A 123 13.38 -3.44 -12.37
C GLY A 123 12.01 -4.12 -12.29
N ARG A 124 11.86 -5.12 -11.40
CA ARG A 124 10.58 -5.81 -11.18
C ARG A 124 9.51 -4.92 -10.55
N LEU A 125 9.88 -4.07 -9.60
CA LEU A 125 8.95 -3.11 -8.98
C LEU A 125 8.41 -2.12 -10.03
N ILE A 126 9.27 -1.59 -10.88
CA ILE A 126 8.87 -0.70 -11.99
C ILE A 126 7.85 -1.40 -12.89
N GLU A 127 8.16 -2.60 -13.37
CA GLU A 127 7.28 -3.38 -14.24
C GLU A 127 5.89 -3.58 -13.61
N VAL A 128 5.86 -3.96 -12.32
CA VAL A 128 4.61 -4.25 -11.61
C VAL A 128 3.81 -2.98 -11.30
N VAL A 129 4.47 -1.87 -10.98
CA VAL A 129 3.80 -0.57 -10.81
C VAL A 129 3.17 -0.10 -12.12
N GLU A 130 3.84 -0.27 -13.25
CA GLU A 130 3.26 0.08 -14.55
C GLU A 130 2.00 -0.75 -14.86
N VAL A 131 1.97 -2.03 -14.49
CA VAL A 131 0.75 -2.86 -14.58
C VAL A 131 -0.39 -2.24 -13.77
N PHE A 132 -0.14 -1.76 -12.56
CA PHE A 132 -1.16 -1.14 -11.72
C PHE A 132 -1.66 0.20 -12.30
N LYS A 133 -0.76 1.02 -12.85
CA LYS A 133 -1.10 2.26 -13.55
C LYS A 133 -1.98 1.99 -14.77
N GLU A 134 -1.63 0.99 -15.57
CA GLU A 134 -2.44 0.56 -16.72
C GLU A 134 -3.82 0.08 -16.30
N HIS A 135 -3.91 -0.70 -15.22
CA HIS A 135 -5.17 -1.16 -14.65
C HIS A 135 -6.05 0.03 -14.26
N GLN A 136 -5.52 0.96 -13.46
CA GLN A 136 -6.22 2.18 -13.06
C GLN A 136 -6.68 3.01 -14.27
N ALA A 137 -5.85 3.15 -15.31
CA ALA A 137 -6.19 3.91 -16.50
C ALA A 137 -7.28 3.25 -17.37
N LYS A 138 -7.36 1.91 -17.38
CA LYS A 138 -8.40 1.16 -18.11
C LYS A 138 -9.76 1.31 -17.45
N GLU A 139 -9.81 1.25 -16.12
CA GLU A 139 -11.07 1.30 -15.36
C GLU A 139 -11.63 2.73 -15.16
N ARG A 140 -10.88 3.77 -15.56
CA ARG A 140 -11.33 5.17 -15.57
C ARG A 140 -12.03 5.58 -16.89
N LYS A 141 -12.07 4.70 -17.89
CA LYS A 141 -12.68 4.93 -19.21
C LYS A 141 -14.07 4.30 -19.30
#